data_AF-A0A931S5U4-F1
#
_entry.id   AF-A0A931S5U4-F1
#
_cell.length_a   1.000
_cell.length_b   1.000
_cell.length_c   1.000
_cell.angle_alpha   90.00
_cell.angle_beta   90.00
_cell.angle_gamma   90.00
#
_symmetry.space_group_name_H-M   'P 1'
#
loop_
_entity.id
_entity.type
_entity.pdbx_description
1 polymer ?
#
loop_
_entity_poly.entity_id
_entity_poly.type
_entity_poly.pdbx_seq_one_letter_code
_entity_poly.pdbx_strand_id
1 'polypeptide(L)'
;MKDNPVFREGVEVYLVEGQGVPVYFYLLLILAPIAFLTLFLPSLDPQAWTGAANLFRVSAVVALLVLVYLGLRLANREFVPWRFLPLKHWLGEERLGISDIARAQLLLLCLHTSFFILIITPLLLWAGAISRTSLVLVLTTFGLLFFYSVAYGVWGLAAAVFWERRVESRQVFVRCLFFAVMIVSALVYLPANPVGFLLYHLGGREMTPFAVGGWRWPAGAIHAGFHFFVFGLGLLAYRWALGRERSQ
;
A
#
# COMPACT_ATOMS: atom_id res chain seq x y z
N MET A 1 12.27 -16.83 -12.12
CA MET A 1 12.32 -15.69 -11.18
C MET A 1 13.50 -15.77 -10.22
N LYS A 2 13.86 -16.95 -9.68
CA LYS A 2 15.02 -17.11 -8.80
C LYS A 2 16.34 -16.61 -9.44
N ASP A 3 16.44 -16.72 -10.76
CA ASP A 3 17.63 -16.30 -11.52
C ASP A 3 17.51 -14.87 -12.09
N ASN A 4 16.43 -14.14 -11.81
CA ASN A 4 16.32 -12.76 -12.29
C ASN A 4 17.19 -11.85 -11.40
N PRO A 5 18.20 -11.17 -11.96
CA PRO A 5 19.19 -10.45 -11.16
C PRO A 5 18.59 -9.23 -10.45
N VAL A 6 17.57 -8.57 -11.02
CA VAL A 6 16.87 -7.44 -10.39
C VAL A 6 16.08 -7.89 -9.17
N PHE A 7 15.40 -9.03 -9.25
CA PHE A 7 14.69 -9.60 -8.10
C PHE A 7 15.67 -10.03 -7.01
N ARG A 8 16.77 -10.68 -7.43
CA ARG A 8 17.82 -11.15 -6.52
C ARG A 8 18.46 -9.99 -5.76
N GLU A 9 18.84 -8.92 -6.45
CA GLU A 9 19.38 -7.69 -5.84
C GLU A 9 18.42 -7.16 -4.77
N GLY A 10 17.13 -7.05 -5.08
CA GLY A 10 16.12 -6.59 -4.12
C GLY A 10 16.02 -7.45 -2.87
N VAL A 11 16.05 -8.78 -3.03
CA VAL A 11 16.04 -9.73 -1.90
C VAL A 11 17.32 -9.63 -1.09
N GLU A 12 18.48 -9.56 -1.75
CA GLU A 12 19.77 -9.44 -1.07
C GLU A 12 19.84 -8.15 -0.25
N VAL A 13 19.53 -7.00 -0.85
CA VAL A 13 19.56 -5.69 -0.17
C VAL A 13 18.57 -5.64 0.99
N TYR A 14 17.30 -6.00 0.77
CA TYR A 14 16.28 -5.76 1.80
C TYR A 14 16.20 -6.86 2.86
N LEU A 15 16.41 -8.13 2.49
CA LEU A 15 16.21 -9.27 3.40
C LEU A 15 17.53 -9.84 3.91
N VAL A 16 18.53 -10.03 3.06
CA VAL A 16 19.80 -10.68 3.44
C VAL A 16 20.73 -9.71 4.16
N GLU A 17 20.94 -8.52 3.60
CA GLU A 17 21.70 -7.43 4.23
C GLU A 17 20.92 -6.74 5.36
N GLY A 18 19.62 -7.04 5.47
CA GLY A 18 18.76 -6.52 6.53
C GLY A 18 18.38 -5.05 6.40
N GLN A 19 18.64 -4.39 5.25
CA GLN A 19 18.30 -2.97 5.07
C GLN A 19 16.79 -2.70 5.11
N GLY A 20 15.96 -3.72 4.93
CA GLY A 20 14.50 -3.62 5.09
C GLY A 20 14.03 -3.69 6.54
N VAL A 21 14.84 -4.25 7.45
CA VAL A 21 14.45 -4.51 8.85
C VAL A 21 13.96 -3.26 9.59
N PRO A 22 14.64 -2.10 9.51
CA PRO A 22 14.15 -0.89 10.16
C PRO A 22 12.76 -0.47 9.66
N VAL A 23 12.51 -0.62 8.37
CA VAL A 23 11.24 -0.26 7.73
C VAL A 23 10.11 -1.16 8.23
N TYR A 24 10.36 -2.46 8.29
CA TYR A 24 9.44 -3.45 8.87
C TYR A 24 9.16 -3.17 10.35
N PHE A 25 10.18 -2.74 11.10
CA PHE A 25 10.03 -2.41 12.51
C PHE A 25 9.23 -1.13 12.75
N TYR A 26 9.39 -0.10 11.89
CA TYR A 26 8.59 1.13 11.99
C TYR A 26 7.09 0.87 11.90
N LEU A 27 6.67 -0.13 11.12
CA LEU A 27 5.27 -0.53 11.04
C LEU A 27 4.73 -0.97 12.42
N LEU A 28 5.48 -1.79 13.15
CA LEU A 28 5.11 -2.22 14.50
C LEU A 28 5.19 -1.07 15.51
N LEU A 29 6.23 -0.24 15.41
CA LEU A 29 6.45 0.90 16.30
C LEU A 29 5.30 1.92 16.20
N ILE A 30 4.66 2.06 15.05
CA ILE A 30 3.48 2.92 14.88
C ILE A 30 2.19 2.18 15.29
N LEU A 31 2.02 0.94 14.83
CA LEU A 31 0.75 0.22 14.99
C LEU A 31 0.51 -0.21 16.44
N ALA A 32 1.53 -0.67 17.16
CA ALA A 32 1.38 -1.17 18.52
C ALA A 32 0.94 -0.08 19.52
N PRO A 33 1.55 1.12 19.57
CA PRO A 33 1.08 2.19 20.43
C PRO A 33 -0.35 2.62 20.10
N ILE A 34 -0.73 2.70 18.82
CA ILE A 34 -2.09 3.09 18.46
C ILE A 34 -3.10 2.02 18.86
N ALA A 35 -2.79 0.73 18.65
CA ALA A 35 -3.63 -0.36 19.12
C ALA A 35 -3.79 -0.34 20.66
N PHE A 36 -2.68 -0.14 21.38
CA PHE A 36 -2.70 -0.02 22.83
C PHE A 36 -3.53 1.19 23.30
N LEU A 37 -3.27 2.38 22.77
CA LEU A 37 -4.01 3.60 23.10
C LEU A 37 -5.51 3.47 22.79
N THR A 38 -5.87 2.81 21.69
CA THR A 38 -7.29 2.58 21.35
C THR A 38 -7.98 1.70 22.39
N LEU A 39 -7.27 0.73 22.98
CA LEU A 39 -7.83 -0.14 24.02
C LEU A 39 -8.12 0.62 25.32
N PHE A 40 -7.30 1.61 25.67
CA PHE A 40 -7.31 2.25 26.99
C PHE A 40 -7.85 3.69 27.01
N LEU A 41 -7.94 4.39 25.87
CA LEU A 41 -8.44 5.76 25.85
C LEU A 41 -9.98 5.80 25.79
N PRO A 42 -10.63 6.58 26.68
CA PRO A 42 -12.04 6.89 26.54
C PRO A 42 -12.27 7.69 25.26
N SER A 43 -13.40 7.48 24.58
CA SER A 43 -13.73 8.29 23.40
C SER A 43 -14.08 9.70 23.79
N LEU A 44 -13.87 10.62 22.84
CA LEU A 44 -14.32 12.01 22.93
C LEU A 44 -15.84 12.15 22.90
N ASP A 45 -16.55 11.13 22.43
CA ASP A 45 -17.98 10.98 22.61
C ASP A 45 -18.22 10.25 23.94
N PRO A 46 -18.86 10.88 24.95
CA PRO A 46 -19.18 10.25 26.23
C PRO A 46 -20.28 9.19 26.14
N GLN A 47 -20.96 9.04 24.98
CA GLN A 47 -21.99 8.00 24.75
C GLN A 47 -21.47 6.80 23.94
N ALA A 48 -20.44 6.98 23.12
CA ALA A 48 -19.68 5.87 22.56
C ALA A 48 -18.53 5.54 23.53
N TRP A 49 -18.00 4.33 23.50
CA TRP A 49 -16.67 4.03 24.06
C TRP A 49 -15.82 3.65 22.85
N THR A 50 -14.68 4.31 22.59
CA THR A 50 -13.65 3.82 21.65
C THR A 50 -12.98 2.53 22.12
N GLY A 51 -13.55 1.83 23.10
CA GLY A 51 -13.01 0.62 23.71
C GLY A 51 -12.92 -0.56 22.75
N ALA A 52 -12.80 -1.75 23.33
CA ALA A 52 -12.54 -3.02 22.65
C ALA A 52 -13.27 -3.22 21.30
N ALA A 53 -14.49 -2.72 21.13
CA ALA A 53 -15.28 -2.84 19.90
C ALA A 53 -14.70 -2.12 18.66
N ASN A 54 -13.93 -1.04 18.83
CA ASN A 54 -13.35 -0.29 17.72
C ASN A 54 -11.86 -0.58 17.49
N LEU A 55 -11.22 -1.34 18.40
CA LEU A 55 -9.80 -1.66 18.34
C LEU A 55 -9.38 -2.21 16.97
N PHE A 56 -10.06 -3.23 16.46
CA PHE A 56 -9.75 -3.80 15.16
C PHE A 56 -9.92 -2.80 14.01
N ARG A 57 -10.97 -1.97 14.03
CA ARG A 57 -11.22 -0.98 12.97
C ARG A 57 -10.12 0.07 12.91
N VAL A 58 -9.76 0.63 14.06
CA VAL A 58 -8.70 1.65 14.15
C VAL A 58 -7.36 1.04 13.76
N SER A 59 -7.00 -0.13 14.30
CA SER A 59 -5.76 -0.82 13.93
C SER A 59 -5.70 -1.17 12.44
N ALA A 60 -6.80 -1.61 11.83
CA ALA A 60 -6.87 -1.90 10.40
C ALA A 60 -6.68 -0.64 9.53
N VAL A 61 -7.28 0.49 9.92
CA VAL A 61 -7.08 1.77 9.23
C VAL A 61 -5.65 2.25 9.33
N VAL A 62 -5.05 2.19 10.53
CA VAL A 62 -3.64 2.57 10.73
C VAL A 62 -2.72 1.66 9.92
N ALA A 63 -2.96 0.35 9.96
CA ALA A 63 -2.22 -0.61 9.15
C ALA A 63 -2.31 -0.27 7.65
N LEU A 64 -3.51 0.05 7.14
CA LEU A 64 -3.71 0.47 5.76
C LEU A 64 -2.85 1.69 5.40
N LEU A 65 -2.91 2.75 6.21
CA LEU A 65 -2.16 3.99 5.97
C LEU A 65 -0.66 3.74 5.93
N VAL A 66 -0.15 3.05 6.95
CA VAL A 66 1.28 2.80 7.08
C VAL A 66 1.77 1.86 5.98
N LEU A 67 1.01 0.80 5.64
CA LEU A 67 1.38 -0.11 4.56
C LEU A 67 1.42 0.58 3.19
N VAL A 68 0.41 1.40 2.87
CA VAL A 68 0.39 2.15 1.60
C VAL A 68 1.57 3.11 1.53
N TYR A 69 1.84 3.85 2.62
CA TYR A 69 2.96 4.79 2.67
C TYR A 69 4.32 4.09 2.57
N LEU A 70 4.55 3.04 3.37
CA LEU A 70 5.81 2.28 3.34
C LEU A 70 5.97 1.54 2.01
N GLY A 71 4.89 1.00 1.44
CA GLY A 71 4.88 0.36 0.13
C GLY A 71 5.30 1.31 -0.99
N LEU A 72 4.77 2.54 -1.00
CA LEU A 72 5.19 3.60 -1.92
C LEU A 72 6.68 3.94 -1.76
N ARG A 73 7.15 4.17 -0.53
CA ARG A 73 8.55 4.54 -0.27
C ARG A 73 9.53 3.42 -0.61
N LEU A 74 9.15 2.18 -0.32
CA LEU A 74 9.97 1.00 -0.60
C LEU A 74 10.04 0.74 -2.10
N ALA A 75 8.90 0.77 -2.81
CA ALA A 75 8.87 0.70 -4.27
C ALA A 75 9.71 1.82 -4.91
N ASN A 76 9.69 3.00 -4.29
CA ASN A 76 10.50 4.16 -4.70
C ASN A 76 11.99 4.05 -4.31
N ARG A 77 12.42 2.93 -3.72
CA ARG A 77 13.80 2.68 -3.25
C ARG A 77 14.33 3.76 -2.30
N GLU A 78 13.45 4.41 -1.54
CA GLU A 78 13.80 5.60 -0.76
C GLU A 78 14.70 5.30 0.45
N PHE A 79 14.64 4.08 0.98
CA PHE A 79 15.37 3.70 2.20
C PHE A 79 16.86 3.44 1.98
N VAL A 80 17.21 2.89 0.81
CA VAL A 80 18.62 2.54 0.46
C VAL A 80 18.89 2.82 -1.03
N PRO A 81 18.71 4.06 -1.50
CA PRO A 81 18.81 4.40 -2.92
C PRO A 81 20.22 4.18 -3.49
N TRP A 82 21.26 4.16 -2.66
CA TRP A 82 22.65 3.96 -3.09
C TRP A 82 23.05 2.50 -3.32
N ARG A 83 22.24 1.52 -2.84
CA ARG A 83 22.54 0.08 -3.01
C ARG A 83 22.04 -0.48 -4.33
N PHE A 84 21.02 0.15 -4.93
CA PHE A 84 20.40 -0.35 -6.14
C PHE A 84 21.14 0.12 -7.39
N LEU A 85 21.39 -0.82 -8.29
CA LEU A 85 21.90 -0.51 -9.62
C LEU A 85 20.87 0.31 -10.42
N PRO A 86 21.34 1.31 -11.20
CA PRO A 86 20.48 2.08 -12.08
C PRO A 86 19.81 1.20 -13.14
N LEU A 87 18.61 1.57 -13.56
CA LEU A 87 17.86 0.92 -14.64
C LEU A 87 18.62 0.92 -15.96
N LYS A 88 19.43 1.95 -16.22
CA LYS A 88 20.30 2.00 -17.41
C LYS A 88 21.28 0.83 -17.47
N HIS A 89 21.82 0.40 -16.34
CA HIS A 89 22.72 -0.75 -16.28
C HIS A 89 21.98 -2.03 -16.68
N TRP A 90 20.79 -2.26 -16.12
CA TRP A 90 19.97 -3.44 -16.42
C TRP A 90 19.48 -3.49 -17.87
N LEU A 91 19.04 -2.35 -18.43
CA LEU A 91 18.50 -2.27 -19.79
C LEU A 91 19.60 -2.24 -20.86
N GLY A 92 20.74 -1.61 -20.58
CA GLY A 92 21.83 -1.38 -21.53
C GLY A 92 22.90 -2.46 -21.49
N GLU A 93 23.54 -2.65 -20.34
CA GLU A 93 24.70 -3.53 -20.17
C GLU A 93 24.25 -5.00 -20.11
N GLU A 94 23.30 -5.31 -19.23
CA GLU A 94 22.76 -6.67 -19.05
C GLU A 94 21.66 -7.02 -20.07
N ARG A 95 21.25 -6.05 -20.90
CA ARG A 95 20.26 -6.19 -21.99
C ARG A 95 18.95 -6.87 -21.56
N LEU A 96 18.52 -6.68 -20.33
CA LEU A 96 17.29 -7.29 -19.81
C LEU A 96 16.05 -6.70 -20.48
N GLY A 97 15.05 -7.54 -20.68
CA GLY A 97 13.77 -7.10 -21.21
C GLY A 97 13.02 -6.21 -20.22
N ILE A 98 12.33 -5.18 -20.72
CA ILE A 98 11.43 -4.32 -19.91
C ILE A 98 10.44 -5.17 -19.11
N SER A 99 9.89 -6.21 -19.74
CA SER A 99 8.95 -7.14 -19.09
C SER A 99 9.58 -7.90 -17.93
N ASP A 100 10.87 -8.24 -18.02
CA ASP A 100 11.57 -9.00 -16.97
C ASP A 100 11.88 -8.12 -15.78
N ILE A 101 12.32 -6.88 -16.03
CA ILE A 101 12.51 -5.86 -14.97
C ILE A 101 11.17 -5.56 -14.29
N ALA A 102 10.12 -5.31 -15.09
CA ALA A 102 8.79 -4.99 -14.55
C ALA A 102 8.24 -6.11 -13.68
N ARG A 103 8.32 -7.37 -14.14
CA ARG A 103 7.89 -8.54 -13.36
C ARG A 103 8.70 -8.68 -12.08
N ALA A 104 10.01 -8.51 -12.13
CA ALA A 104 10.88 -8.60 -10.97
C ALA A 104 10.53 -7.55 -9.90
N GLN A 105 10.39 -6.29 -10.29
CA GLN A 105 10.07 -5.21 -9.36
C GLN A 105 8.64 -5.32 -8.79
N LEU A 106 7.67 -5.77 -9.61
CA LEU A 106 6.32 -6.04 -9.14
C LEU A 106 6.27 -7.21 -8.15
N LEU A 107 7.01 -8.29 -8.42
CA LEU A 107 7.10 -9.42 -7.51
C LEU A 107 7.80 -9.04 -6.21
N LEU A 108 8.82 -8.20 -6.28
CA LEU A 108 9.48 -7.66 -5.11
C LEU A 108 8.51 -6.80 -4.28
N LEU A 109 7.74 -5.91 -4.90
CA LEU A 109 6.68 -5.15 -4.22
C LEU A 109 5.67 -6.08 -3.54
N CYS A 110 5.17 -7.11 -4.24
CA CYS A 110 4.25 -8.09 -3.67
C CYS A 110 4.87 -8.85 -2.49
N LEU A 111 6.15 -9.24 -2.59
CA LEU A 111 6.89 -9.89 -1.51
C LEU A 111 6.95 -9.00 -0.27
N HIS A 112 7.33 -7.73 -0.44
CA HIS A 112 7.40 -6.78 0.67
C HIS A 112 6.04 -6.54 1.31
N THR A 113 4.99 -6.34 0.51
CA THR A 113 3.63 -6.19 1.02
C THR A 113 3.18 -7.41 1.82
N SER A 114 3.40 -8.62 1.30
CA SER A 114 3.09 -9.86 2.02
C SER A 114 3.88 -9.97 3.32
N PHE A 115 5.16 -9.60 3.31
CA PHE A 115 6.00 -9.64 4.50
C PHE A 115 5.54 -8.64 5.57
N PHE A 116 5.20 -7.40 5.19
CA PHE A 116 4.62 -6.44 6.12
C PHE A 116 3.31 -6.96 6.73
N ILE A 117 2.42 -7.54 5.91
CA ILE A 117 1.16 -8.12 6.38
C ILE A 117 1.42 -9.26 7.37
N LEU A 118 2.36 -10.15 7.07
CA LEU A 118 2.75 -11.24 7.96
C LEU A 118 3.20 -10.70 9.33
N ILE A 119 4.01 -9.65 9.34
CA ILE A 119 4.52 -9.03 10.58
C ILE A 119 3.38 -8.46 11.44
N ILE A 120 2.39 -7.80 10.84
CA ILE A 120 1.27 -7.21 11.59
C ILE A 120 0.14 -8.20 11.89
N THR A 121 0.18 -9.39 11.29
CA THR A 121 -0.87 -10.40 11.43
C THR A 121 -1.14 -10.74 12.91
N PRO A 122 -0.14 -11.01 13.77
CA PRO A 122 -0.40 -11.31 15.18
C PRO A 122 -1.15 -10.18 15.91
N LEU A 123 -0.76 -8.93 15.65
CA LEU A 123 -1.36 -7.76 16.29
C LEU A 123 -2.80 -7.52 15.79
N LEU A 124 -3.05 -7.66 14.49
CA LEU A 124 -4.39 -7.53 13.92
C LEU A 124 -5.32 -8.68 14.32
N LEU A 125 -4.82 -9.92 14.42
CA LEU A 125 -5.58 -11.05 14.94
C LEU A 125 -5.95 -10.85 16.41
N TRP A 126 -5.00 -10.38 17.23
CA TRP A 126 -5.26 -10.02 18.62
C TRP A 126 -6.33 -8.92 18.75
N ALA A 127 -6.19 -7.84 17.99
CA ALA A 127 -7.18 -6.77 17.93
C ALA A 127 -8.57 -7.28 17.48
N GLY A 128 -8.60 -8.14 16.46
CA GLY A 128 -9.81 -8.77 15.95
C GLY A 128 -10.50 -9.64 16.99
N ALA A 129 -9.74 -10.43 17.74
CA ALA A 129 -10.26 -11.27 18.83
C ALA A 129 -10.88 -10.42 19.95
N ILE A 130 -10.22 -9.33 20.37
CA ILE A 130 -10.74 -8.40 21.39
C ILE A 130 -12.03 -7.71 20.90
N SER A 131 -12.04 -7.25 19.66
CA SER A 131 -13.22 -6.62 19.06
C SER A 131 -14.31 -7.62 18.67
N ARG A 132 -14.11 -8.93 18.87
CA ARG A 132 -15.01 -10.01 18.43
C ARG A 132 -15.37 -9.91 16.94
N THR A 133 -14.39 -9.52 16.12
CA THR A 133 -14.57 -9.39 14.68
C THR A 133 -14.63 -10.76 14.04
N SER A 134 -15.56 -10.98 13.10
CA SER A 134 -15.68 -12.26 12.42
C SER A 134 -14.43 -12.57 11.58
N LEU A 135 -14.09 -13.86 11.46
CA LEU A 135 -12.93 -14.31 10.67
C LEU A 135 -13.00 -13.81 9.21
N VAL A 136 -14.20 -13.77 8.63
CA VAL A 136 -14.42 -13.26 7.27
C VAL A 136 -14.01 -11.78 7.15
N LEU A 137 -14.38 -10.94 8.12
CA LEU A 137 -13.98 -9.52 8.11
C LEU A 137 -12.47 -9.35 8.32
N VAL A 138 -11.84 -10.20 9.13
CA VAL A 138 -10.38 -10.21 9.30
C VAL A 138 -9.67 -10.59 8.00
N LEU A 139 -10.07 -11.69 7.36
CA LEU A 139 -9.46 -12.16 6.12
C LEU A 139 -9.67 -11.16 4.96
N THR A 140 -10.87 -10.60 4.85
CA THR A 140 -11.14 -9.54 3.85
C THR A 140 -10.29 -8.29 4.11
N THR A 141 -10.05 -7.94 5.38
CA THR A 141 -9.13 -6.85 5.73
C THR A 141 -7.72 -7.14 5.22
N PHE A 142 -7.15 -8.32 5.46
CA PHE A 142 -5.82 -8.65 4.93
C PHE A 142 -5.77 -8.59 3.39
N GLY A 143 -6.82 -9.05 2.71
CA GLY A 143 -6.94 -8.92 1.26
C GLY A 143 -6.97 -7.46 0.79
N LEU A 144 -7.73 -6.60 1.46
CA LEU A 144 -7.80 -5.17 1.16
C LEU A 144 -6.45 -4.48 1.43
N LEU A 145 -5.80 -4.77 2.56
CA LEU A 145 -4.48 -4.24 2.90
C LEU A 145 -3.45 -4.59 1.80
N PHE A 146 -3.45 -5.84 1.35
CA PHE A 146 -2.60 -6.28 0.24
C PHE A 146 -2.93 -5.51 -1.04
N PHE A 147 -4.20 -5.51 -1.43
CA PHE A 147 -4.68 -4.88 -2.65
C PHE A 147 -4.30 -3.40 -2.72
N TYR A 148 -4.61 -2.60 -1.72
CA TYR A 148 -4.30 -1.17 -1.75
C TYR A 148 -2.80 -0.91 -1.74
N SER A 149 -2.05 -1.67 -0.94
CA SER A 149 -0.59 -1.48 -0.85
C SER A 149 0.09 -1.73 -2.19
N VAL A 150 -0.34 -2.76 -2.93
CA VAL A 150 0.17 -3.03 -4.27
C VAL A 150 -0.37 -2.00 -5.28
N ALA A 151 -1.68 -1.71 -5.24
CA ALA A 151 -2.34 -0.78 -6.15
C ALA A 151 -1.65 0.59 -6.17
N TYR A 152 -1.32 1.11 -4.99
CA TYR A 152 -0.61 2.37 -4.85
C TYR A 152 0.90 2.22 -4.96
N GLY A 153 1.49 1.13 -4.44
CA GLY A 153 2.93 0.89 -4.49
C GLY A 153 3.52 0.89 -5.91
N VAL A 154 2.74 0.48 -6.91
CA VAL A 154 3.15 0.57 -8.34
C VAL A 154 3.48 2.00 -8.76
N TRP A 155 2.83 3.01 -8.21
CA TRP A 155 3.19 4.40 -8.49
C TRP A 155 4.53 4.79 -7.89
N GLY A 156 4.96 4.15 -6.81
CA GLY A 156 6.33 4.27 -6.30
C GLY A 156 7.35 3.69 -7.29
N LEU A 157 7.03 2.57 -7.95
CA LEU A 157 7.86 2.03 -9.03
C LEU A 157 7.92 3.00 -10.21
N ALA A 158 6.77 3.54 -10.65
CA ALA A 158 6.72 4.53 -11.72
C ALA A 158 7.59 5.76 -11.40
N ALA A 159 7.49 6.29 -10.17
CA ALA A 159 8.28 7.42 -9.72
C ALA A 159 9.79 7.11 -9.71
N ALA A 160 10.17 5.90 -9.28
CA ALA A 160 11.56 5.45 -9.27
C ALA A 160 12.18 5.49 -10.68
N VAL A 161 11.41 5.16 -11.72
CA VAL A 161 11.86 5.22 -13.11
C VAL A 161 11.87 6.65 -13.65
N PHE A 162 10.77 7.40 -13.48
CA PHE A 162 10.66 8.75 -14.05
C PHE A 162 11.73 9.72 -13.57
N TRP A 163 12.11 9.57 -12.31
CA TRP A 163 13.01 10.47 -11.61
C TRP A 163 14.16 9.71 -10.95
N GLU A 164 14.70 8.69 -11.63
CA GLU A 164 15.79 7.84 -11.10
C GLU A 164 16.94 8.66 -10.47
N ARG A 165 17.34 9.75 -11.12
CA ARG A 165 18.42 10.65 -10.67
C ARG A 165 17.95 11.81 -9.78
N ARG A 166 16.64 12.03 -9.63
CA ARG A 166 16.07 13.17 -8.89
C ARG A 166 15.33 12.70 -7.64
N VAL A 167 16.09 12.37 -6.60
CA VAL A 167 15.56 11.80 -5.35
C VAL A 167 14.45 12.66 -4.74
N GLU A 168 14.63 13.97 -4.73
CA GLU A 168 13.68 14.93 -4.18
C GLU A 168 12.33 14.88 -4.91
N SER A 169 12.35 14.88 -6.25
CA SER A 169 11.14 14.80 -7.07
C SER A 169 10.36 13.51 -6.79
N ARG A 170 11.07 12.39 -6.63
CA ARG A 170 10.45 11.11 -6.25
C ARG A 170 9.72 11.20 -4.91
N GLN A 171 10.38 11.75 -3.89
CA GLN A 171 9.82 11.88 -2.54
C GLN A 171 8.61 12.81 -2.50
N VAL A 172 8.69 13.95 -3.20
CA VAL A 172 7.57 14.90 -3.33
C VAL A 172 6.38 14.19 -3.98
N PHE A 173 6.62 13.48 -5.09
CA PHE A 173 5.56 12.72 -5.76
C PHE A 173 4.89 11.70 -4.83
N VAL A 174 5.68 10.87 -4.13
CA VAL A 174 5.15 9.87 -3.18
C VAL A 174 4.28 10.51 -2.11
N ARG A 175 4.74 11.61 -1.50
CA ARG A 175 4.00 12.34 -0.46
C ARG A 175 2.71 12.94 -1.02
N CYS A 176 2.78 13.64 -2.14
CA CYS A 176 1.61 14.25 -2.79
C CYS A 176 0.58 13.19 -3.22
N LEU A 177 1.02 12.07 -3.79
CA LEU A 177 0.13 10.98 -4.18
C LEU A 177 -0.57 10.38 -2.96
N PHE A 178 0.16 10.12 -1.88
CA PHE A 178 -0.42 9.63 -0.63
C PHE A 178 -1.47 10.60 -0.10
N PHE A 179 -1.17 11.91 -0.02
CA PHE A 179 -2.16 12.92 0.39
C PHE A 179 -3.38 12.98 -0.54
N ALA A 180 -3.20 12.89 -1.86
CA ALA A 180 -4.31 12.88 -2.81
C ALA A 180 -5.22 11.66 -2.60
N VAL A 181 -4.61 10.47 -2.46
CA VAL A 181 -5.34 9.23 -2.19
C VAL A 181 -6.09 9.31 -0.86
N MET A 182 -5.54 9.98 0.14
CA MET A 182 -6.12 10.00 1.49
C MET A 182 -7.16 11.10 1.73
N ILE A 183 -6.92 12.30 1.21
CA ILE A 183 -7.74 13.49 1.48
C ILE A 183 -8.66 13.78 0.30
N VAL A 184 -8.10 13.83 -0.90
CA VAL A 184 -8.87 14.26 -2.09
C VAL A 184 -9.93 13.21 -2.45
N SER A 185 -9.63 11.93 -2.32
CA SER A 185 -10.63 10.87 -2.54
C SER A 185 -11.84 10.99 -1.60
N ALA A 186 -11.62 11.41 -0.34
CA ALA A 186 -12.70 11.61 0.64
C ALA A 186 -13.60 12.79 0.27
N LEU A 187 -13.03 13.85 -0.31
CA LEU A 187 -13.77 15.05 -0.71
C LEU A 187 -14.64 14.83 -1.96
N VAL A 188 -14.21 13.94 -2.86
CA VAL A 188 -14.90 13.71 -4.13
C VAL A 188 -16.02 12.67 -3.99
N TYR A 189 -15.71 11.51 -3.42
CA TYR A 189 -16.68 10.44 -3.22
C TYR A 189 -16.17 9.53 -2.12
N LEU A 190 -16.86 9.52 -0.97
CA LEU A 190 -16.41 8.79 0.22
C LEU A 190 -16.13 7.30 -0.05
N PRO A 191 -16.92 6.58 -0.86
CA PRO A 191 -16.58 5.21 -1.22
C PRO A 191 -15.38 5.09 -2.16
N ALA A 192 -14.81 6.14 -2.76
CA ALA A 192 -13.49 6.07 -3.42
C ALA A 192 -12.32 6.26 -2.42
N ASN A 193 -12.61 6.63 -1.17
CA ASN A 193 -11.61 6.73 -0.11
C ASN A 193 -11.36 5.34 0.51
N PRO A 194 -10.11 4.81 0.48
CA PRO A 194 -9.80 3.50 1.05
C PRO A 194 -10.11 3.38 2.54
N VAL A 195 -9.89 4.44 3.33
CA VAL A 195 -10.15 4.44 4.77
C VAL A 195 -11.64 4.48 5.06
N GLY A 196 -12.38 5.35 4.38
CA GLY A 196 -13.84 5.39 4.44
C GLY A 196 -14.44 4.03 4.07
N PHE A 197 -14.01 3.47 2.93
CA PHE A 197 -14.47 2.16 2.49
C PHE A 197 -14.22 1.07 3.54
N LEU A 198 -12.99 0.98 4.08
CA LEU A 198 -12.63 0.00 5.10
C LEU A 198 -13.47 0.16 6.38
N LEU A 199 -13.68 1.40 6.85
CA LEU A 199 -14.49 1.68 8.04
C LEU A 199 -15.96 1.29 7.86
N TYR A 200 -16.55 1.57 6.70
CA TYR A 200 -17.93 1.17 6.40
C TYR A 200 -18.06 -0.35 6.30
N HIS A 201 -17.11 -1.00 5.62
CA HIS A 201 -17.05 -2.47 5.47
C HIS A 201 -16.95 -3.17 6.83
N LEU A 202 -16.01 -2.74 7.68
CA LEU A 202 -15.88 -3.26 9.06
C LEU A 202 -17.01 -2.81 10.00
N GLY A 203 -17.71 -1.75 9.61
CA GLY A 203 -18.90 -1.23 10.27
C GLY A 203 -20.13 -2.12 10.09
N GLY A 204 -20.12 -2.99 9.08
CA GLY A 204 -21.33 -3.67 8.59
C GLY A 204 -22.39 -2.67 8.09
N ARG A 205 -21.97 -1.46 7.70
CA ARG A 205 -22.86 -0.39 7.27
C ARG A 205 -23.05 -0.46 5.76
N GLU A 206 -24.29 -0.36 5.31
CA GLU A 206 -24.58 -0.21 3.89
C GLU A 206 -23.99 1.11 3.38
N MET A 207 -23.24 1.04 2.29
CA MET A 207 -22.74 2.22 1.61
C MET A 207 -23.79 2.74 0.64
N THR A 208 -23.96 4.06 0.60
CA THR A 208 -24.85 4.68 -0.38
C THR A 208 -24.39 4.34 -1.80
N PRO A 209 -25.27 3.80 -2.66
CA PRO A 209 -24.91 3.47 -4.03
C PRO A 209 -24.59 4.74 -4.82
N PHE A 210 -23.69 4.63 -5.80
CA PHE A 210 -23.40 5.73 -6.70
C PHE A 210 -24.57 5.87 -7.69
N ALA A 211 -25.19 7.05 -7.74
CA ALA A 211 -26.34 7.31 -8.59
C ALA A 211 -26.11 8.50 -9.52
N VAL A 212 -26.19 8.28 -10.83
CA VAL A 212 -26.10 9.33 -11.87
C VAL A 212 -27.14 9.03 -12.96
N GLY A 213 -27.94 10.04 -13.33
CA GLY A 213 -28.92 9.91 -14.42
C GLY A 213 -29.98 8.82 -14.21
N GLY A 214 -30.32 8.50 -12.96
CA GLY A 214 -31.28 7.44 -12.60
C GLY A 214 -30.68 6.03 -12.49
N TRP A 215 -29.43 5.82 -12.93
CA TRP A 215 -28.73 4.55 -12.80
C TRP A 215 -28.07 4.43 -11.43
N ARG A 216 -28.22 3.28 -10.75
CA ARG A 216 -27.62 3.01 -9.43
C ARG A 216 -26.57 1.91 -9.55
N TRP A 217 -25.36 2.21 -9.11
CA TRP A 217 -24.24 1.28 -9.12
C TRP A 217 -23.87 0.91 -7.68
N PRO A 218 -23.59 -0.39 -7.39
CA PRO A 218 -23.13 -0.80 -6.07
C PRO A 218 -21.86 -0.05 -5.68
N ALA A 219 -21.84 0.54 -4.48
CA ALA A 219 -20.71 1.35 -4.02
C ALA A 219 -19.39 0.56 -4.03
N GLY A 220 -19.43 -0.72 -3.64
CA GLY A 220 -18.27 -1.62 -3.69
C GLY A 220 -17.74 -1.86 -5.11
N ALA A 221 -18.61 -1.94 -6.11
CA ALA A 221 -18.20 -2.12 -7.50
C ALA A 221 -17.51 -0.85 -8.03
N ILE A 222 -18.07 0.33 -7.73
CA ILE A 222 -17.45 1.62 -8.09
C ILE A 222 -16.11 1.80 -7.38
N HIS A 223 -16.06 1.50 -6.08
CA HIS A 223 -14.82 1.54 -5.29
C HIS A 223 -13.74 0.65 -5.91
N ALA A 224 -14.04 -0.64 -6.11
CA ALA A 224 -13.08 -1.58 -6.68
C ALA A 224 -12.67 -1.15 -8.10
N GLY A 225 -13.63 -0.78 -8.95
CA GLY A 225 -13.37 -0.31 -10.31
C GLY A 225 -12.44 0.90 -10.36
N PHE A 226 -12.66 1.88 -9.48
CA PHE A 226 -11.78 3.06 -9.35
C PHE A 226 -10.35 2.65 -8.98
N HIS A 227 -10.15 1.80 -7.97
CA HIS A 227 -8.80 1.43 -7.56
C HIS A 227 -8.10 0.48 -8.53
N PHE A 228 -8.83 -0.41 -9.21
CA PHE A 228 -8.29 -1.18 -10.33
C PHE A 228 -7.87 -0.29 -11.50
N PHE A 229 -8.64 0.76 -11.78
CA PHE A 229 -8.27 1.75 -12.79
C PHE A 229 -7.01 2.52 -12.40
N VAL A 230 -6.91 3.00 -11.15
CA VAL A 230 -5.70 3.66 -10.63
C VAL A 230 -4.47 2.73 -10.68
N PHE A 231 -4.63 1.46 -10.31
CA PHE A 231 -3.58 0.46 -10.43
C PHE A 231 -3.16 0.23 -11.89
N GLY A 232 -4.13 0.07 -12.80
CA GLY A 232 -3.88 -0.11 -14.23
C GLY A 232 -3.14 1.07 -14.84
N LEU A 233 -3.54 2.30 -14.50
CA LEU A 233 -2.82 3.52 -14.91
C LEU A 233 -1.39 3.55 -14.36
N GLY A 234 -1.18 3.16 -13.11
CA GLY A 234 0.14 3.06 -12.51
C GLY A 234 1.04 2.07 -13.27
N LEU A 235 0.50 0.89 -13.62
CA LEU A 235 1.22 -0.12 -14.41
C LEU A 235 1.57 0.37 -15.82
N LEU A 236 0.64 1.06 -16.48
CA LEU A 236 0.88 1.65 -17.80
C LEU A 236 1.94 2.74 -17.73
N ALA A 237 1.86 3.63 -16.74
CA ALA A 237 2.84 4.69 -16.51
C ALA A 237 4.23 4.11 -16.24
N TYR A 238 4.33 3.11 -15.36
CA TYR A 238 5.56 2.42 -15.03
C TYR A 238 6.18 1.73 -16.27
N ARG A 239 5.37 0.98 -17.03
CA ARG A 239 5.84 0.31 -18.26
C ARG A 239 6.28 1.32 -19.32
N TRP A 240 5.54 2.41 -19.49
CA TRP A 240 5.91 3.49 -20.41
C TRP A 240 7.23 4.15 -20.00
N ALA A 241 7.42 4.42 -18.69
CA ALA A 241 8.65 4.98 -18.17
C ALA A 241 9.87 4.10 -18.47
N LEU A 242 9.75 2.77 -18.28
CA LEU A 242 10.81 1.82 -18.62
C LEU A 242 11.10 1.80 -20.13
N GLY A 243 10.06 1.91 -20.96
CA GLY A 243 10.19 2.00 -22.42
C GLY A 243 10.94 3.25 -22.87
N ARG A 244 10.67 4.39 -22.23
CA ARG A 244 11.38 5.65 -22.50
C ARG A 244 12.87 5.52 -22.19
N GLU A 245 13.22 4.89 -21.08
CA GLU A 245 14.63 4.76 -20.66
C GLU A 245 15.45 3.90 -21.61
N ARG A 246 14.85 2.88 -22.23
CA ARG A 246 15.52 2.05 -23.25
C ARG A 246 15.87 2.82 -24.53
N SER A 247 15.11 3.87 -24.84
CA SER A 247 15.31 4.66 -26.07
C SER A 247 16.35 5.78 -25.93
N GLN A 248 16.90 5.99 -24.73
CA GLN A 248 17.89 7.03 -24.42
C GLN A 248 19.27 6.43 -24.15
#